data_AF-A0A947QYT1-F1
#
_entry.id   AF-A0A947QYT1-F1
#
_cell.length_a   1.000
_cell.length_b   1.000
_cell.length_c   1.000
_cell.angle_alpha   90.00
_cell.angle_beta   90.00
_cell.angle_gamma   90.00
#
_symmetry.space_group_name_H-M   'P 1'
#
loop_
_entity.id
_entity.type
_entity.pdbx_description
1 polymer ?
#
loop_
_entity_poly.entity_id
_entity_poly.type
_entity_poly.pdbx_seq_one_letter_code
_entity_poly.pdbx_strand_id
1 'polypeptide(L)'
;MGIFTRFVTIFKADIHGVMDQLEDKRLLLKQHLREMEDALLHERSNLEKSVGAREKIIKEKASYEKEEETLDREITRSIEKEKDDVARLLIRKLKSMNGLRGNFERNIDLFNSEILAFQQNIEKRQLEYDHLKLKADEYFHMTDLKKMEDDFSKGLTAHFFSEISEAEIDLELTIRKDTLKGRV
;
A
#
# COMPACT_ATOMS: atom_id res chain seq x y z
N MET A 1 9.10 -16.72 -7.98
CA MET A 1 7.88 -17.51 -7.68
C MET A 1 7.27 -16.98 -6.40
N GLY A 2 6.51 -15.89 -6.53
CA GLY A 2 6.09 -15.04 -5.41
C GLY A 2 5.03 -15.69 -4.55
N ILE A 3 5.07 -15.38 -3.27
CA ILE A 3 4.10 -15.79 -2.25
C ILE A 3 2.66 -15.44 -2.72
N PHE A 4 2.51 -14.36 -3.48
CA PHE A 4 1.30 -13.91 -4.18
C PHE A 4 0.64 -14.96 -5.09
N THR A 5 1.42 -15.71 -5.87
CA THR A 5 0.87 -16.74 -6.76
C THR A 5 0.32 -17.89 -5.94
N ARG A 6 0.97 -18.21 -4.80
CA ARG A 6 0.47 -19.19 -3.83
C ARG A 6 -0.83 -18.73 -3.18
N PHE A 7 -0.92 -17.48 -2.73
CA PHE A 7 -2.15 -16.93 -2.15
C PHE A 7 -3.31 -17.03 -3.13
N VAL A 8 -3.15 -16.57 -4.38
CA VAL A 8 -4.22 -16.64 -5.40
C VAL A 8 -4.60 -18.09 -5.75
N THR A 9 -3.64 -19.03 -5.76
CA THR A 9 -3.96 -20.46 -5.96
C THR A 9 -4.64 -21.11 -4.76
N ILE A 10 -4.29 -20.73 -3.52
CA ILE A 10 -4.96 -21.19 -2.29
C ILE A 10 -6.42 -20.69 -2.29
N PHE A 11 -6.64 -19.45 -2.73
CA PHE A 11 -7.98 -18.88 -2.91
C PHE A 11 -8.84 -19.60 -3.97
N LYS A 12 -8.23 -20.23 -4.99
CA LYS A 12 -8.94 -20.99 -6.02
C LYS A 12 -9.24 -22.44 -5.59
N ALA A 13 -8.55 -22.95 -4.56
CA ALA A 13 -8.54 -24.37 -4.24
C ALA A 13 -9.60 -24.83 -3.22
N ASP A 14 -10.30 -23.93 -2.50
CA ASP A 14 -11.13 -24.39 -1.37
C ASP A 14 -12.44 -23.60 -1.19
N ILE A 15 -13.38 -23.86 -2.10
CA ILE A 15 -14.74 -23.29 -2.12
C ILE A 15 -15.70 -24.08 -1.19
N HIS A 16 -15.27 -25.19 -0.57
CA HIS A 16 -16.19 -26.19 0.00
C HIS A 16 -16.01 -26.58 1.47
N GLY A 17 -15.16 -25.92 2.27
CA GLY A 17 -14.96 -26.39 3.65
C GLY A 17 -14.57 -25.33 4.66
N VAL A 18 -15.42 -25.21 5.69
CA VAL A 18 -15.14 -24.74 7.06
C VAL A 18 -15.17 -23.21 7.28
N MET A 19 -16.30 -22.78 7.86
CA MET A 19 -16.62 -21.44 8.36
C MET A 19 -15.54 -20.83 9.29
N ASP A 20 -14.95 -21.64 10.18
CA ASP A 20 -13.96 -21.16 11.16
C ASP A 20 -12.62 -20.77 10.51
N GLN A 21 -12.22 -21.40 9.41
CA GLN A 21 -11.01 -21.01 8.68
C GLN A 21 -11.19 -19.72 7.87
N LEU A 22 -12.43 -19.25 7.67
CA LEU A 22 -12.73 -18.05 6.89
C LEU A 22 -12.56 -16.76 7.72
N GLU A 23 -12.80 -16.80 9.03
CA GLU A 23 -12.56 -15.65 9.91
C GLU A 23 -11.07 -15.31 10.02
N ASP A 24 -10.22 -16.33 10.19
CA ASP A 24 -8.76 -16.15 10.20
C ASP A 24 -8.25 -15.61 8.85
N LYS A 25 -8.82 -16.07 7.73
CA LYS A 25 -8.46 -15.60 6.38
C LYS A 25 -8.85 -14.14 6.13
N ARG A 26 -10.00 -13.68 6.64
CA ARG A 26 -10.43 -12.27 6.57
C ARG A 26 -9.46 -11.36 7.32
N LEU A 27 -9.02 -11.77 8.50
CA LEU A 27 -8.06 -11.01 9.30
C LEU A 27 -6.71 -10.91 8.59
N LEU A 28 -6.20 -12.03 8.06
CA LEU A 28 -4.95 -12.06 7.30
C LEU A 28 -5.00 -11.16 6.06
N LEU A 29 -6.12 -11.14 5.33
CA LEU A 29 -6.28 -10.28 4.16
C LEU A 29 -6.28 -8.79 4.53
N LYS A 30 -6.98 -8.41 5.61
CA LYS A 30 -6.94 -7.04 6.14
C LYS A 30 -5.55 -6.64 6.59
N GLN A 31 -4.82 -7.56 7.23
CA GLN A 31 -3.43 -7.33 7.63
C GLN A 31 -2.53 -7.10 6.41
N HIS A 32 -2.64 -7.93 5.37
CA HIS A 32 -1.84 -7.77 4.16
C HIS A 32 -2.15 -6.48 3.40
N LEU A 33 -3.42 -6.06 3.33
CA LEU A 33 -3.79 -4.77 2.75
C LEU A 33 -3.12 -3.61 3.51
N ARG A 34 -3.10 -3.67 4.85
CA ARG A 34 -2.38 -2.67 5.68
C ARG A 34 -0.87 -2.70 5.44
N GLU A 35 -0.26 -3.88 5.41
CA GLU A 35 1.17 -4.02 5.14
C GLU A 35 1.55 -3.46 3.76
N MET A 36 0.69 -3.63 2.75
CA MET A 36 0.89 -3.03 1.42
C MET A 36 0.70 -1.51 1.44
N GLU A 37 -0.29 -1.00 2.18
CA GLU A 37 -0.51 0.44 2.36
C GLU A 37 0.68 1.09 3.07
N ASP A 38 1.19 0.48 4.14
CA ASP A 38 2.39 0.92 4.86
C ASP A 38 3.62 0.90 3.97
N ALA A 39 3.79 -0.13 3.14
CA ALA A 39 4.89 -0.20 2.18
C ALA A 39 4.81 0.89 1.11
N LEU A 40 3.61 1.21 0.61
CA LEU A 40 3.37 2.31 -0.32
C LEU A 40 3.68 3.67 0.31
N LEU A 41 3.25 3.89 1.55
CA LEU A 41 3.56 5.11 2.31
C LEU A 41 5.07 5.25 2.53
N HIS A 42 5.76 4.16 2.86
CA HIS A 42 7.21 4.15 3.03
C HIS A 42 7.94 4.52 1.73
N GLU A 43 7.54 3.94 0.59
CA GLU A 43 8.14 4.29 -0.70
C GLU A 43 7.86 5.74 -1.11
N ARG A 44 6.64 6.24 -0.87
CA ARG A 44 6.31 7.66 -1.10
C ARG A 44 7.18 8.58 -0.24
N SER A 45 7.40 8.25 1.03
CA SER A 45 8.31 9.02 1.90
C SER A 45 9.75 9.01 1.37
N ASN A 46 10.23 7.87 0.85
CA ASN A 46 11.57 7.79 0.27
C ASN A 46 11.68 8.58 -1.05
N LEU A 47 10.62 8.59 -1.85
CA LEU A 47 10.51 9.45 -3.03
C LEU A 47 10.60 10.94 -2.62
N GLU A 48 9.82 11.38 -1.63
CA GLU A 48 9.84 12.76 -1.13
C GLU A 48 11.24 13.17 -0.63
N LYS A 49 11.92 12.28 0.11
CA LYS A 49 13.31 12.52 0.53
C LYS A 49 14.25 12.70 -0.65
N SER A 50 14.11 11.88 -1.69
CA SER A 50 14.93 11.94 -2.90
C SER A 50 14.68 13.23 -3.69
N VAL A 51 13.41 13.64 -3.81
CA VAL A 51 13.02 14.92 -4.41
C VAL A 51 13.61 16.09 -3.62
N GLY A 52 13.50 16.07 -2.30
CA GLY A 52 14.05 17.11 -1.43
C GLY A 52 15.59 17.19 -1.50
N ALA A 53 16.28 16.05 -1.57
CA ALA A 53 17.73 16.00 -1.75
C ALA A 53 18.16 16.62 -3.09
N ARG A 54 17.47 16.28 -4.18
CA ARG A 54 17.69 16.88 -5.51
C ARG A 54 17.49 18.40 -5.48
N GLU A 55 16.41 18.88 -4.86
CA GLU A 55 16.14 20.32 -4.77
C GLU A 55 17.20 21.09 -4.00
N LYS A 56 17.75 20.50 -2.93
CA LYS A 56 18.88 21.09 -2.21
C LYS A 56 20.09 21.26 -3.12
N ILE A 57 20.43 20.23 -3.89
CA ILE A 57 21.55 20.29 -4.84
C ILE A 57 21.30 21.33 -5.93
N ILE A 58 20.07 21.43 -6.45
CA ILE A 58 19.71 22.45 -7.45
C ILE A 58 19.89 23.87 -6.87
N LYS A 59 19.50 24.10 -5.61
CA LYS A 59 19.68 25.40 -4.93
C LYS A 59 21.16 25.72 -4.72
N GLU A 60 21.96 24.73 -4.31
CA GLU A 60 23.41 24.88 -4.19
C GLU A 60 24.03 25.22 -5.55
N LYS A 61 23.69 24.46 -6.60
CA LYS A 61 24.14 24.73 -7.98
C LYS A 61 23.81 26.15 -8.41
N ALA A 62 22.58 26.62 -8.18
CA ALA A 62 22.17 27.98 -8.53
C ALA A 62 22.96 29.07 -7.77
N SER A 63 23.40 28.77 -6.55
CA SER A 63 24.26 29.68 -5.77
C SER A 63 25.67 29.71 -6.35
N TYR A 64 26.22 28.54 -6.72
CA TYR A 64 27.49 28.43 -7.43
C TYR A 64 27.48 29.12 -8.80
N GLU A 65 26.39 29.01 -9.57
CA GLU A 65 26.26 29.67 -10.88
C GLU A 65 26.33 31.20 -10.75
N LYS A 66 25.76 31.77 -9.67
CA LYS A 66 25.90 33.21 -9.37
C LYS A 66 27.35 33.58 -9.03
N GLU A 67 28.03 32.74 -8.25
CA GLU A 67 29.45 32.96 -7.95
C GLU A 67 30.31 32.90 -9.22
N GLU A 68 30.06 31.94 -10.12
CA GLU A 68 30.71 31.86 -11.42
C GLU A 68 30.49 33.14 -12.23
N GLU A 69 29.27 33.67 -12.28
CA GLU A 69 28.97 34.92 -12.98
C GLU A 69 29.72 36.12 -12.39
N THR A 70 29.82 36.20 -11.05
CA THR A 70 30.60 37.27 -10.41
C THR A 70 32.09 37.18 -10.74
N LEU A 71 32.66 35.97 -10.73
CA LEU A 71 34.05 35.74 -11.08
C LEU A 71 34.32 36.07 -12.54
N ASP A 72 33.40 35.76 -13.45
CA ASP A 72 33.53 36.07 -14.87
C ASP A 72 33.58 37.59 -15.13
N ARG A 73 32.75 38.35 -14.41
CA ARG A 73 32.80 39.82 -14.43
C ARG A 73 34.12 40.36 -13.85
N GLU A 74 34.64 39.75 -12.78
CA GLU A 74 35.93 40.13 -12.19
C GLU A 74 37.12 39.80 -13.08
N ILE A 75 37.07 38.68 -13.80
CA ILE A 75 38.06 38.29 -14.82
C ILE A 75 38.07 39.33 -15.92
N THR A 76 36.89 39.65 -16.48
CA THR A 76 36.74 40.65 -17.55
C THR A 76 37.33 42.00 -17.13
N ARG A 77 36.97 42.48 -15.93
CA ARG A 77 37.51 43.73 -15.36
C ARG A 77 39.03 43.67 -15.12
N SER A 78 39.56 42.51 -14.73
CA SER A 78 41.01 42.33 -14.50
C SER A 78 41.79 42.39 -15.81
N ILE A 79 41.25 41.82 -16.88
CA ILE A 79 41.81 41.88 -18.24
C ILE A 79 41.79 43.31 -18.78
N GLU A 80 40.67 44.04 -18.63
CA GLU A 80 40.57 45.45 -19.03
C GLU A 80 41.59 46.37 -18.33
N LYS A 81 42.02 45.99 -17.12
CA LYS A 81 43.02 46.72 -16.33
C LYS A 81 44.45 46.21 -16.55
N GLU A 82 44.66 45.34 -17.53
CA GLU A 82 45.95 44.71 -17.87
C GLU A 82 46.60 43.98 -16.67
N LYS A 83 45.79 43.46 -15.75
CA LYS A 83 46.24 42.71 -14.57
C LYS A 83 46.21 41.21 -14.83
N ASP A 84 47.07 40.76 -15.74
CA ASP A 84 47.12 39.38 -16.23
C ASP A 84 47.34 38.34 -15.13
N ASP A 85 48.15 38.65 -14.11
CA ASP A 85 48.42 37.73 -13.00
C ASP A 85 47.16 37.43 -12.17
N VAL A 86 46.34 38.47 -11.95
CA VAL A 86 45.06 38.35 -11.24
C VAL A 86 44.05 37.61 -12.11
N ALA A 87 43.98 37.94 -13.40
CA ALA A 87 43.10 37.25 -14.34
C ALA A 87 43.40 35.75 -14.42
N ARG A 88 44.69 35.36 -14.49
CA ARG A 88 45.10 33.94 -14.49
C ARG A 88 44.67 33.20 -13.23
N LEU A 89 44.77 33.83 -12.06
CA LEU A 89 44.33 33.23 -10.79
C LEU A 89 42.82 33.00 -10.78
N LEU A 90 42.04 34.01 -11.19
CA LEU A 90 40.58 33.93 -11.26
C LEU A 90 40.11 32.89 -12.28
N ILE A 91 40.73 32.81 -13.45
CA ILE A 91 40.44 31.79 -14.47
C ILE A 91 40.70 30.37 -13.92
N ARG A 92 41.78 30.18 -13.14
CA ARG A 92 42.06 28.88 -12.50
C ARG A 92 40.94 28.51 -11.53
N LYS A 93 40.46 29.46 -10.71
CA LYS A 93 39.33 29.26 -9.80
C LYS A 93 38.06 28.90 -10.58
N LEU A 94 37.73 29.65 -11.63
CA LEU A 94 36.57 29.40 -12.49
C LEU A 94 36.61 28.01 -13.13
N LYS A 95 37.77 27.56 -13.63
CA LYS A 95 37.91 26.20 -14.18
C LYS A 95 37.67 25.11 -13.14
N SER A 96 38.14 25.32 -11.90
CA SER A 96 37.89 24.38 -10.80
C SER A 96 36.39 24.32 -10.46
N MET A 97 35.70 25.46 -10.47
CA MET A 97 34.25 25.54 -10.21
C MET A 97 33.42 24.86 -11.30
N ASN A 98 33.79 25.02 -12.58
CA ASN A 98 33.12 24.31 -13.67
C ASN A 98 33.21 22.79 -13.52
N GLY A 99 34.33 22.26 -12.99
CA GLY A 99 34.47 20.84 -12.67
C GLY A 99 33.48 20.38 -11.58
N LEU A 100 33.29 21.20 -10.54
CA LEU A 100 32.29 20.98 -9.50
C LEU A 100 30.86 21.06 -10.04
N ARG A 101 30.57 22.01 -10.95
CA ARG A 101 29.27 22.12 -11.62
C ARG A 101 28.91 20.84 -12.36
N GLY A 102 29.85 20.25 -13.08
CA GLY A 102 29.64 18.96 -13.75
C GLY A 102 29.35 17.81 -12.77
N ASN A 103 29.89 17.84 -11.54
CA ASN A 103 29.52 16.87 -10.50
C ASN A 103 28.07 17.08 -10.03
N PHE A 104 27.65 18.33 -9.81
CA PHE A 104 26.27 18.64 -9.43
C PHE A 104 25.28 18.21 -10.49
N GLU A 105 25.56 18.46 -11.77
CA GLU A 105 24.71 18.04 -12.89
C GLU A 105 24.56 16.52 -12.94
N ARG A 106 25.67 15.77 -12.83
CA ARG A 106 25.62 14.31 -12.74
C ARG A 106 24.78 13.83 -11.55
N ASN A 107 24.94 14.44 -10.38
CA ASN A 107 24.15 14.07 -9.20
C ASN A 107 22.66 14.35 -9.39
N ILE A 108 22.31 15.48 -10.01
CA ILE A 108 20.92 15.81 -10.34
C ILE A 108 20.33 14.78 -11.30
N ASP A 109 21.08 14.37 -12.33
CA ASP A 109 20.64 13.35 -13.28
C ASP A 109 20.44 11.98 -12.61
N LEU A 110 21.34 11.60 -11.70
CA LEU A 110 21.18 10.39 -10.89
C LEU A 110 19.89 10.45 -10.07
N PHE A 111 19.66 11.52 -9.31
CA PHE A 111 18.41 11.67 -8.54
C PHE A 111 17.17 11.69 -9.45
N ASN A 112 17.23 12.29 -10.63
CA ASN A 112 16.12 12.27 -11.58
C ASN A 112 15.79 10.84 -12.01
N SER A 113 16.80 10.03 -12.31
CA SER A 113 16.61 8.63 -12.68
C SER A 113 16.03 7.80 -11.53
N GLU A 114 16.51 8.02 -10.30
CA GLU A 114 16.00 7.36 -9.09
C GLU A 114 14.54 7.75 -8.80
N ILE A 115 14.21 9.03 -8.90
CA ILE A 115 12.85 9.57 -8.72
C ILE A 115 11.90 8.92 -9.73
N LEU A 116 12.29 8.82 -11.00
CA LEU A 116 11.47 8.17 -12.03
C LEU A 116 11.26 6.68 -11.70
N ALA A 117 12.30 5.97 -11.28
CA ALA A 117 12.20 4.57 -10.87
C ALA A 117 11.27 4.38 -9.66
N PHE A 118 11.37 5.25 -8.65
CA PHE A 118 10.45 5.23 -7.51
C PHE A 118 9.00 5.50 -7.92
N GLN A 119 8.76 6.47 -8.79
CA GLN A 119 7.42 6.77 -9.29
C GLN A 119 6.78 5.57 -10.00
N GLN A 120 7.54 4.92 -10.89
CA GLN A 120 7.07 3.72 -11.60
C GLN A 120 6.78 2.56 -10.65
N ASN A 121 7.63 2.34 -9.64
CA ASN A 121 7.43 1.30 -8.65
C ASN A 121 6.19 1.55 -7.79
N ILE A 122 5.98 2.79 -7.35
CA ILE A 122 4.80 3.20 -6.59
C ILE A 122 3.54 2.98 -7.42
N GLU A 123 3.53 3.41 -8.69
CA GLU A 123 2.39 3.23 -9.59
C GLU A 123 2.06 1.74 -9.77
N LYS A 124 3.08 0.93 -10.06
CA LYS A 124 2.90 -0.52 -10.20
C LYS A 124 2.33 -1.16 -8.94
N ARG A 125 2.89 -0.84 -7.78
CA ARG A 125 2.40 -1.39 -6.50
C ARG A 125 1.00 -0.90 -6.15
N GLN A 126 0.67 0.34 -6.52
CA GLN A 126 -0.66 0.88 -6.30
C GLN A 126 -1.70 0.15 -7.16
N LEU A 127 -1.39 -0.16 -8.42
CA LEU A 127 -2.25 -1.00 -9.26
C LEU A 127 -2.43 -2.40 -8.69
N GLU A 128 -1.35 -3.02 -8.19
CA GLU A 128 -1.42 -4.33 -7.51
C GLU A 128 -2.29 -4.28 -6.25
N TYR A 129 -2.16 -3.22 -5.46
CA TYR A 129 -2.97 -2.97 -4.27
C TYR A 129 -4.45 -2.79 -4.61
N ASP A 130 -4.78 -1.97 -5.61
CA ASP A 130 -6.15 -1.71 -6.03
C ASP A 130 -6.82 -3.00 -6.53
N HIS A 131 -6.11 -3.81 -7.32
CA HIS A 131 -6.59 -5.12 -7.75
C HIS A 131 -6.81 -6.08 -6.57
N LEU A 132 -5.89 -6.11 -5.60
CA LEU A 132 -6.05 -6.94 -4.41
C LEU A 132 -7.24 -6.50 -3.56
N LYS A 133 -7.44 -5.18 -3.42
CA LYS A 133 -8.55 -4.60 -2.67
C LYS A 133 -9.89 -4.95 -3.30
N LEU A 134 -10.05 -4.78 -4.62
CA LEU A 134 -11.27 -5.17 -5.33
C LEU A 134 -11.60 -6.64 -5.11
N LYS A 135 -10.60 -7.51 -5.26
CA LYS A 135 -10.77 -8.94 -5.04
C LYS A 135 -11.11 -9.27 -3.59
N ALA A 136 -10.50 -8.57 -2.63
CA ALA A 136 -10.80 -8.72 -1.22
C ALA A 136 -12.24 -8.34 -0.90
N ASP A 137 -12.74 -7.24 -1.46
CA ASP A 137 -14.11 -6.77 -1.30
C ASP A 137 -15.11 -7.78 -1.88
N GLU A 138 -14.85 -8.34 -3.06
CA GLU A 138 -15.64 -9.45 -3.62
C GLU A 138 -15.68 -10.65 -2.66
N TYR A 139 -14.55 -11.03 -2.07
CA TYR A 139 -14.50 -12.11 -1.08
C TYR A 139 -15.32 -11.80 0.16
N PHE A 140 -15.24 -10.58 0.71
CA PHE A 140 -16.02 -10.18 1.87
C PHE A 140 -17.52 -10.26 1.57
N HIS A 141 -17.96 -9.72 0.43
CA HIS A 141 -19.36 -9.80 0.00
C HIS A 141 -19.85 -11.24 -0.16
N MET A 142 -19.09 -12.12 -0.82
CA MET A 142 -19.47 -13.54 -0.97
C MET A 142 -19.54 -14.27 0.38
N THR A 143 -18.64 -13.96 1.32
CA THR A 143 -18.68 -14.58 2.65
C THR A 143 -19.82 -14.04 3.51
N ASP A 144 -20.14 -12.74 3.44
CA ASP A 144 -21.27 -12.17 4.19
C ASP A 144 -22.61 -12.73 3.72
N LEU A 145 -22.79 -12.92 2.40
CA LEU A 145 -23.99 -13.56 1.84
C LEU A 145 -24.14 -15.02 2.31
N LYS A 146 -23.05 -15.79 2.32
CA LYS A 146 -23.06 -17.18 2.84
C LYS A 146 -23.35 -17.22 4.34
N LYS A 147 -22.76 -16.32 5.14
CA LYS A 147 -23.07 -16.23 6.58
C LYS A 147 -24.56 -15.96 6.79
N MET A 148 -25.15 -15.06 6.01
CA MET A 148 -26.56 -14.72 6.11
C MET A 148 -27.48 -15.89 5.71
N GLU A 149 -27.11 -16.67 4.69
CA GLU A 149 -27.84 -17.89 4.28
C GLU A 149 -27.72 -19.01 5.33
N ASP A 150 -26.54 -19.21 5.92
CA ASP A 150 -26.31 -20.16 7.02
C ASP A 150 -27.06 -19.76 8.30
N ASP A 151 -27.06 -18.47 8.66
CA ASP A 151 -27.81 -17.95 9.81
C ASP A 151 -29.32 -18.05 9.58
N PHE A 152 -29.78 -17.81 8.35
CA PHE A 152 -31.19 -17.99 7.97
C PHE A 152 -31.60 -19.47 8.01
N SER A 153 -30.77 -20.37 7.51
CA SER A 153 -30.96 -21.82 7.59
C SER A 153 -30.96 -22.31 9.04
N LYS A 154 -30.01 -21.83 9.87
CA LYS A 154 -29.96 -22.13 11.31
C LYS A 154 -31.18 -21.60 12.03
N GLY A 155 -31.63 -20.38 11.72
CA GLY A 155 -32.85 -19.79 12.25
C GLY A 155 -34.10 -20.58 11.87
N LEU A 156 -34.19 -21.06 10.64
CA LEU A 156 -35.24 -21.98 10.18
C LEU A 156 -35.20 -23.29 10.97
N THR A 157 -34.04 -23.94 11.11
CA THR A 157 -33.93 -25.18 11.90
C THR A 157 -34.22 -24.97 13.39
N ALA A 158 -33.79 -23.85 13.98
CA ALA A 158 -34.07 -23.52 15.38
C ALA A 158 -35.57 -23.23 15.60
N HIS A 159 -36.27 -22.71 14.60
CA HIS A 159 -37.72 -22.52 14.65
C HIS A 159 -38.48 -23.85 14.46
N PHE A 160 -37.99 -24.74 13.59
CA PHE A 160 -38.55 -26.09 13.42
C PHE A 160 -38.32 -27.01 14.63
N PHE A 161 -37.27 -26.76 15.42
CA PHE A 161 -36.95 -27.49 16.65
C PHE A 161 -37.21 -26.68 17.93
N SER A 162 -37.98 -25.58 17.85
CA SER A 162 -38.48 -24.89 19.05
C SER A 162 -39.25 -25.90 19.88
N GLU A 163 -38.68 -26.22 21.05
CA GLU A 163 -39.08 -27.27 21.98
C GLU A 163 -40.61 -27.41 22.08
N ILE A 164 -41.11 -28.61 21.77
CA ILE A 164 -42.44 -29.02 22.25
C ILE A 164 -42.37 -28.90 23.78
N SER A 165 -43.12 -27.95 24.32
CA SER A 165 -43.12 -27.66 25.76
C SER A 165 -43.60 -28.88 26.54
N GLU A 166 -43.02 -29.15 27.72
CA GLU A 166 -43.49 -30.21 28.64
C GLU A 166 -45.00 -30.11 28.90
N ALA A 167 -45.57 -28.91 28.85
CA ALA A 167 -47.01 -28.69 28.98
C ALA A 167 -47.84 -29.28 27.82
N GLU A 168 -47.29 -29.31 26.61
CA GLU A 168 -47.93 -29.88 25.41
C GLU A 168 -47.82 -31.41 25.42
N ILE A 169 -46.70 -31.94 25.94
CA ILE A 169 -46.51 -33.37 26.20
C ILE A 169 -47.48 -33.87 27.27
N ASP A 170 -47.63 -33.15 28.38
CA ASP A 170 -48.56 -33.49 29.47
C ASP A 170 -50.04 -33.38 29.05
N LEU A 171 -50.37 -32.41 28.19
CA LEU A 171 -51.71 -32.30 27.60
C LEU A 171 -52.04 -33.53 26.75
N GLU A 172 -51.09 -34.00 25.93
CA GLU A 172 -51.32 -35.20 25.12
C GLU A 172 -51.33 -36.50 25.96
N LEU A 173 -50.57 -36.54 27.06
CA LEU A 173 -50.57 -37.65 28.01
C LEU A 173 -51.88 -37.75 28.79
N THR A 174 -52.50 -36.62 29.16
CA THR A 174 -53.82 -36.59 29.82
C THR A 174 -54.94 -37.01 28.86
N ILE A 175 -54.93 -36.55 27.61
CA ILE A 175 -55.87 -36.98 26.57
C ILE A 175 -55.79 -38.50 26.33
N ARG A 176 -54.58 -39.07 26.27
CA ARG A 176 -54.41 -40.53 26.12
C ARG A 176 -54.82 -41.33 27.37
N LYS A 177 -54.69 -40.77 28.57
CA LYS A 177 -55.13 -41.43 29.82
C LYS A 177 -56.65 -41.43 29.97
N ASP A 178 -57.32 -40.36 29.59
CA ASP A 178 -58.79 -40.27 29.67
C ASP A 178 -59.49 -41.14 28.63
N THR A 179 -58.92 -41.27 27.42
CA THR A 179 -59.42 -42.19 26.39
C THR A 179 -59.25 -43.67 26.76
N LEU A 180 -58.29 -44.01 27.63
CA LEU A 180 -58.11 -45.36 28.18
C LEU A 180 -59.02 -45.64 29.40
N LYS A 181 -59.33 -44.61 30.22
CA LYS A 181 -60.27 -44.75 31.34
C LYS A 181 -61.73 -44.81 30.93
N GLY A 182 -62.08 -44.39 29.71
CA GLY A 182 -63.42 -44.55 29.12
C GLY A 182 -63.69 -45.92 28.49
N ARG A 183 -62.78 -46.89 28.65
CA ARG A 183 -62.92 -48.27 28.14
C ARG A 183 -62.79 -49.29 29.27
N VAL A 184 -63.65 -49.16 30.29
CA VAL A 184 -64.08 -50.23 31.20
C VAL A 184 -65.58 -50.12 31.37
#